data_AF-A0A7J6P764-F1
#
_entry.id   AF-A0A7J6P764-F1
#
_cell.length_a   1.000
_cell.length_b   1.000
_cell.length_c   1.000
_cell.angle_alpha   90.00
_cell.angle_beta   90.00
_cell.angle_gamma   90.00
#
_symmetry.space_group_name_H-M   'P 1'
#
loop_
_entity.id
_entity.type
_entity.pdbx_description
1 polymer ?
#
loop_
_entity_poly.entity_id
_entity_poly.type
_entity_poly.pdbx_seq_one_letter_code
_entity_poly.pdbx_strand_id
1 'polypeptide(L)'
;MRVSLGYAARSGAAISSLLQPDDAGEKKLSDRDAMRENVLSIKKIVEERKARRMKEDANRRQVPFKMKRFAEVSSRFMQRRGEDEKRRSGTDAEQAGGEEKQGSWEARGKLARRSEDAQGFRTNTGIVGIAVITKRERARLQKILDEKERLKAAPPGYRYMEEDEQTDVLNNLRKRKEILEKEYHGLPLRIELRRQRERQKSIETSMEEVDAAIRKFSESDVSCLFTSVEIIMDTQILIKLDE
;
A
#
# COMPACT_ATOMS: atom_id res chain seq x y z
N MET A 1 -40.23 2.86 -32.35
CA MET A 1 -38.76 3.02 -32.43
C MET A 1 -38.13 2.09 -31.40
N ARG A 2 -37.46 1.01 -31.84
CA ARG A 2 -36.76 0.06 -30.95
C ARG A 2 -35.29 0.45 -30.93
N VAL A 3 -34.77 0.79 -29.75
CA VAL A 3 -33.35 1.11 -29.55
C VAL A 3 -32.65 -0.18 -29.12
N SER A 4 -31.79 -0.72 -29.99
CA SER A 4 -30.94 -1.88 -29.69
C SER A 4 -29.73 -1.42 -28.87
N LEU A 5 -29.68 -1.85 -27.61
CA LEU A 5 -28.51 -1.69 -26.74
C LEU A 5 -27.39 -2.64 -27.19
N GLY A 6 -26.32 -2.06 -27.74
CA GLY A 6 -25.08 -2.75 -28.04
C GLY A 6 -24.31 -3.05 -26.75
N TYR A 7 -24.38 -4.30 -26.29
CA TYR A 7 -23.50 -4.81 -25.25
C TYR A 7 -22.10 -5.05 -25.83
N ALA A 8 -21.12 -4.35 -25.28
CA ALA A 8 -19.72 -4.46 -25.63
C ALA A 8 -19.16 -5.86 -25.29
N ALA A 9 -19.02 -6.68 -26.32
CA ALA A 9 -18.41 -8.00 -26.27
C ALA A 9 -16.88 -7.92 -26.07
N ARG A 10 -16.41 -7.80 -24.83
CA ARG A 10 -14.97 -7.88 -24.52
C ARG A 10 -14.56 -8.96 -23.50
N SER A 11 -15.52 -9.55 -22.78
CA SER A 11 -15.26 -10.65 -21.81
C SER A 11 -15.74 -12.03 -22.28
N GLY A 12 -16.52 -12.11 -23.37
CA GLY A 12 -17.11 -13.37 -23.85
C GLY A 12 -16.18 -14.25 -24.70
N ALA A 13 -15.11 -13.69 -25.29
CA ALA A 13 -14.25 -14.44 -26.22
C ALA A 13 -13.47 -15.57 -25.53
N ALA A 14 -13.03 -15.37 -24.28
CA ALA A 14 -12.31 -16.40 -23.53
C ALA A 14 -13.22 -17.54 -23.04
N ILE A 15 -14.47 -17.23 -22.71
CA ILE A 15 -15.44 -18.24 -22.27
C ILE A 15 -15.94 -19.05 -23.48
N SER A 16 -16.05 -18.42 -24.65
CA SER A 16 -16.47 -19.09 -25.89
C SER A 16 -15.50 -20.18 -26.33
N SER A 17 -14.19 -20.08 -26.07
CA SER A 17 -13.25 -21.17 -26.41
C SER A 17 -13.28 -22.32 -25.40
N LEU A 18 -13.82 -22.10 -24.20
CA LEU A 18 -13.98 -23.15 -23.18
C LEU A 18 -15.25 -23.99 -23.40
N LEU A 19 -16.21 -23.47 -24.16
CA LEU A 19 -17.54 -24.05 -24.35
C LEU A 19 -17.74 -24.68 -25.73
N GLN A 20 -16.74 -24.61 -26.61
CA GLN A 20 -16.76 -25.36 -27.86
C GLN A 20 -16.29 -26.78 -27.54
N PRO A 21 -17.14 -27.81 -27.70
CA PRO A 21 -16.68 -29.19 -27.61
C PRO A 21 -15.64 -29.39 -28.70
N ASP A 22 -14.44 -29.83 -28.32
CA ASP A 22 -13.34 -30.10 -29.24
C ASP A 22 -13.85 -30.94 -30.41
N ASP A 23 -13.91 -30.33 -31.61
CA ASP A 23 -14.26 -31.03 -32.83
C ASP A 23 -13.29 -32.22 -32.97
N ALA A 24 -13.84 -33.40 -33.23
CA ALA A 24 -13.20 -34.72 -33.11
C ALA A 24 -12.10 -35.03 -34.15
N GLY A 25 -11.24 -34.06 -34.45
CA GLY A 25 -10.16 -34.15 -35.44
C GLY A 25 -8.78 -33.71 -34.94
N GLU A 26 -8.63 -33.22 -33.71
CA GLU A 26 -7.31 -32.84 -33.18
C GLU A 26 -6.46 -34.09 -32.90
N LYS A 27 -5.47 -34.30 -33.77
CA LYS A 27 -4.42 -35.31 -33.58
C LYS A 27 -3.71 -34.97 -32.28
N LYS A 28 -3.96 -35.75 -31.23
CA LYS A 28 -3.23 -35.68 -29.95
C LYS A 28 -1.74 -35.65 -30.26
N LEU A 29 -1.12 -34.49 -30.09
CA LEU A 29 0.33 -34.33 -30.18
C LEU A 29 0.95 -35.34 -29.21
N SER A 30 2.01 -36.02 -29.64
CA SER A 30 2.67 -36.99 -28.77
C SER A 30 3.17 -36.27 -27.51
N ASP A 31 3.13 -36.93 -26.34
CA ASP A 31 3.57 -36.32 -25.06
C ASP A 31 4.98 -35.71 -25.16
N ARG A 32 5.81 -36.25 -26.06
CA ARG A 32 7.17 -35.77 -26.33
C ARG A 32 7.21 -34.42 -27.04
N ASP A 33 6.23 -34.13 -27.89
CA ASP A 33 6.11 -32.86 -28.61
C ASP A 33 5.53 -31.77 -27.69
N ALA A 34 4.58 -32.14 -26.82
CA ALA A 34 4.03 -31.23 -25.81
C ALA A 34 5.12 -30.73 -24.83
N MET A 35 6.03 -31.60 -24.39
CA MET A 35 7.17 -31.18 -23.56
C MET A 35 8.11 -30.24 -24.32
N ARG A 36 8.35 -30.49 -25.61
CA ARG A 36 9.21 -29.64 -26.44
C ARG A 36 8.61 -28.24 -26.61
N GLU A 37 7.30 -28.15 -26.85
CA GLU A 37 6.58 -26.89 -26.93
C GLU A 37 6.58 -26.12 -25.60
N ASN A 38 6.38 -26.82 -24.48
CA ASN A 38 6.46 -26.20 -23.14
C ASN A 38 7.84 -25.62 -22.84
N VAL A 39 8.92 -26.32 -23.23
CA VAL A 39 10.28 -25.78 -23.06
C VAL A 39 10.51 -24.56 -23.96
N LEU A 40 10.01 -24.58 -25.19
CA LEU A 40 10.13 -23.43 -26.11
C LEU A 40 9.32 -22.22 -25.63
N SER A 41 8.11 -22.45 -25.10
CA SER A 41 7.27 -21.38 -24.57
C SER A 41 7.90 -20.72 -23.35
N ILE A 42 8.47 -21.53 -22.43
CA ILE A 42 9.22 -21.01 -21.27
C ILE A 42 10.44 -20.20 -21.72
N LYS A 43 11.22 -20.68 -22.69
CA LYS A 43 12.38 -19.94 -23.23
C LYS A 43 11.96 -18.60 -23.80
N LYS A 44 10.88 -18.56 -24.58
CA LYS A 44 10.33 -17.32 -25.18
C LYS A 44 9.91 -16.31 -24.11
N ILE A 45 9.24 -16.76 -23.04
CA ILE A 45 8.84 -15.90 -21.91
C ILE A 45 10.07 -15.32 -21.19
N VAL A 46 11.13 -16.13 -21.00
CA VAL A 46 12.37 -15.68 -20.36
C VAL A 46 13.09 -14.64 -21.22
N GLU A 47 13.19 -14.88 -22.53
CA GLU A 47 13.79 -13.96 -23.48
C GLU A 47 13.03 -12.63 -23.54
N GLU A 48 11.70 -12.67 -23.57
CA GLU A 48 10.86 -11.47 -23.55
C GLU A 48 11.06 -10.65 -22.27
N ARG A 49 11.10 -11.29 -21.10
CA ARG A 49 11.38 -10.62 -19.82
C ARG A 49 12.78 -10.00 -19.81
N LYS A 50 13.78 -10.69 -20.37
CA LYS A 50 15.15 -10.19 -20.48
C LYS A 50 15.22 -8.97 -21.41
N ALA A 51 14.56 -9.03 -22.57
CA ALA A 51 14.48 -7.90 -23.51
C ALA A 51 13.77 -6.69 -22.89
N ARG A 52 12.68 -6.92 -22.14
CA ARG A 52 11.98 -5.86 -21.40
C ARG A 52 12.89 -5.17 -20.38
N ARG A 53 13.66 -5.93 -19.59
CA ARG A 53 14.64 -5.36 -18.64
C ARG A 53 15.73 -4.55 -19.34
N MET A 54 16.29 -5.06 -20.43
CA MET A 54 17.30 -4.34 -21.22
C MET A 54 16.77 -3.02 -21.78
N LYS A 55 15.51 -2.99 -22.25
CA LYS A 55 14.86 -1.76 -22.73
C LYS A 55 14.60 -0.76 -21.60
N GLU A 56 14.18 -1.23 -20.43
CA GLU A 56 13.99 -0.38 -19.26
C GLU A 56 15.30 0.24 -18.78
N ASP A 57 16.38 -0.54 -18.71
CA ASP A 57 17.70 -0.07 -18.32
C ASP A 57 18.27 0.94 -19.32
N ALA A 58 18.05 0.72 -20.63
CA ALA A 58 18.42 1.70 -21.66
C ALA A 58 17.64 3.02 -21.49
N ASN A 59 16.34 2.94 -21.15
CA ASN A 59 15.51 4.11 -20.90
C ASN A 59 15.96 4.86 -19.64
N ARG A 60 16.33 4.14 -18.57
CA ARG A 60 16.90 4.73 -17.33
C ARG A 60 18.21 5.48 -17.58
N ARG A 61 19.05 5.00 -18.51
CA ARG A 61 20.29 5.68 -18.92
C ARG A 61 20.02 6.92 -19.79
N GLN A 62 18.93 6.92 -20.56
CA GLN A 62 18.58 8.04 -21.43
C GLN A 62 17.85 9.17 -20.72
N VAL A 63 17.28 8.96 -19.53
CA VAL A 63 16.88 10.09 -18.69
C VAL A 63 18.18 10.82 -18.34
N PRO A 64 18.47 11.99 -18.94
CA PRO A 64 19.64 12.76 -18.55
C PRO A 64 19.49 12.92 -17.05
N PHE A 65 20.52 12.56 -16.29
CA PHE A 65 20.55 12.79 -14.86
C PHE A 65 20.13 14.25 -14.69
N LYS A 66 18.90 14.48 -14.23
CA LYS A 66 18.58 15.79 -13.72
C LYS A 66 19.51 15.86 -12.53
N MET A 67 20.62 16.60 -12.68
CA MET A 67 21.23 17.24 -11.52
C MET A 67 20.03 17.88 -10.84
N LYS A 68 19.52 17.25 -9.79
CA LYS A 68 18.48 17.83 -8.96
C LYS A 68 19.05 19.19 -8.64
N ARG A 69 18.41 20.25 -9.17
CA ARG A 69 18.90 21.61 -8.98
C ARG A 69 18.91 21.80 -7.47
N PHE A 70 20.07 21.70 -6.86
CA PHE A 70 20.29 22.00 -5.45
C PHE A 70 20.23 23.52 -5.21
N ALA A 71 19.50 24.27 -6.05
CA ALA A 71 19.32 25.70 -5.92
C ALA A 71 18.57 26.04 -4.62
N GLU A 72 17.74 25.12 -4.11
CA GLU A 72 16.96 25.30 -2.88
C GLU A 72 17.47 24.49 -1.69
N VAL A 73 18.50 23.65 -1.86
CA VAL A 73 19.06 22.93 -0.72
C VAL A 73 20.13 23.81 -0.09
N SER A 74 19.71 24.61 0.89
CA SER A 74 20.63 25.42 1.70
C SER A 74 21.73 24.52 2.27
N SER A 75 22.99 24.88 2.02
CA SER A 75 24.13 24.11 2.49
C SER A 75 24.06 23.92 4.01
N ARG A 76 24.19 22.68 4.49
CA ARG A 76 24.21 22.32 5.92
C ARG A 76 25.28 23.08 6.70
N PHE A 77 26.30 23.59 6.01
CA PHE A 77 27.34 24.45 6.56
C PHE A 77 26.82 25.85 6.95
N MET A 78 25.86 26.42 6.20
CA MET A 78 25.25 27.71 6.52
C MET A 78 24.28 27.62 7.71
N GLN A 79 23.61 26.47 7.90
CA GLN A 79 22.69 26.26 9.02
C GLN A 79 23.38 26.27 10.39
N ARG A 80 24.61 25.74 10.50
CA ARG A 80 25.35 25.74 11.78
C ARG A 80 25.78 27.12 12.25
N ARG A 81 25.99 28.08 11.34
CA ARG A 81 26.47 29.43 11.73
C ARG A 81 25.35 30.29 12.34
N GLY A 82 24.10 30.05 11.98
CA GLY A 82 22.95 30.78 12.55
C GLY A 82 22.53 30.29 13.95
N GLU A 83 22.76 29.02 14.28
CA GLU A 83 22.40 28.47 15.60
C GLU A 83 23.36 28.94 16.71
N ASP A 84 24.65 29.13 16.40
CA ASP A 84 25.64 29.63 17.36
C ASP A 84 25.47 31.13 17.68
N GLU A 85 24.92 31.91 16.76
CA GLU A 85 24.65 33.34 16.98
C GLU A 85 23.39 33.53 17.84
N LYS A 86 22.36 32.69 17.65
CA LYS A 86 21.16 32.65 18.50
C LYS A 86 21.46 32.23 19.95
N ARG A 87 22.51 31.42 20.16
CA ARG A 87 22.97 31.02 21.51
C ARG A 87 23.75 32.12 22.24
N ARG A 88 24.27 33.13 21.54
CA ARG A 88 25.05 34.22 22.17
C ARG A 88 24.19 35.44 22.58
N SER A 89 22.96 35.56 22.10
CA SER A 89 22.06 36.69 22.43
C SER A 89 20.92 36.33 23.39
N GLY A 90 20.91 35.13 23.98
CA GLY A 90 19.92 34.71 24.97
C GLY A 90 20.46 34.81 26.39
N THR A 91 20.26 35.98 27.00
CA THR A 91 20.46 36.25 28.42
C THR A 91 19.48 35.43 29.29
N ASP A 92 20.05 34.74 30.27
CA ASP A 92 19.56 34.53 31.65
C ASP A 92 18.07 34.26 31.88
N ALA A 93 17.70 32.98 32.03
CA ALA A 93 16.74 32.51 33.04
C ALA A 93 16.66 30.97 33.07
N GLU A 94 16.92 30.42 34.27
CA GLU A 94 16.33 29.20 34.86
C GLU A 94 16.50 27.85 34.14
N GLN A 95 17.42 27.01 34.62
CA GLN A 95 17.22 25.96 35.66
C GLN A 95 16.58 24.65 35.17
N ALA A 96 17.35 23.58 35.38
CA ALA A 96 16.96 22.23 35.82
C ALA A 96 16.66 21.12 34.79
N GLY A 97 17.41 20.02 34.95
CA GLY A 97 17.09 18.64 34.55
C GLY A 97 17.47 18.28 33.12
N GLY A 98 18.51 17.47 32.85
CA GLY A 98 18.54 16.02 33.09
C GLY A 98 17.79 15.31 31.95
N GLU A 99 18.30 14.37 31.17
CA GLU A 99 19.41 13.43 31.32
C GLU A 99 19.90 13.02 29.92
N GLU A 100 21.21 12.94 29.74
CA GLU A 100 21.85 12.25 28.63
C GLU A 100 21.58 10.74 28.72
N LYS A 101 20.96 10.16 27.70
CA LYS A 101 21.06 8.72 27.45
C LYS A 101 21.85 8.48 26.17
N GLN A 102 23.17 8.44 26.34
CA GLN A 102 24.07 7.73 25.43
C GLN A 102 23.73 6.24 25.48
N GLY A 103 22.83 5.82 24.59
CA GLY A 103 22.48 4.41 24.38
C GLY A 103 23.55 3.70 23.58
N SER A 104 24.42 2.99 24.29
CA SER A 104 25.40 2.01 23.82
C SER A 104 24.84 1.05 22.76
N TRP A 105 25.46 1.03 21.57
CA TRP A 105 25.20 0.06 20.48
C TRP A 105 26.13 -1.17 20.56
N GLU A 106 26.84 -1.37 21.65
CA GLU A 106 27.80 -2.47 21.81
C GLU A 106 27.22 -3.63 22.66
N ALA A 107 26.28 -4.41 22.13
CA ALA A 107 26.03 -5.76 22.61
C ALA A 107 25.06 -6.55 21.72
N ARG A 108 25.61 -7.36 20.79
CA ARG A 108 25.25 -8.79 20.55
C ARG A 108 25.93 -9.34 19.29
N GLY A 109 27.23 -9.13 19.18
CA GLY A 109 28.11 -10.06 18.46
C GLY A 109 28.49 -11.21 19.38
N LYS A 110 27.67 -12.26 19.46
CA LYS A 110 28.13 -13.57 19.95
C LYS A 110 27.63 -14.66 19.01
N LEU A 111 28.48 -14.93 18.03
CA LEU A 111 28.62 -16.21 17.36
C LEU A 111 28.60 -17.33 18.41
N ALA A 112 27.52 -18.10 18.46
CA ALA A 112 27.57 -19.47 18.93
C ALA A 112 27.83 -20.34 17.69
N ARG A 113 29.11 -20.52 17.35
CA ARG A 113 29.57 -21.66 16.54
C ARG A 113 29.32 -22.91 17.38
N ARG A 114 28.12 -23.47 17.30
CA ARG A 114 27.81 -24.77 17.88
C ARG A 114 28.32 -25.83 16.90
N SER A 115 29.24 -26.60 17.43
CA SER A 115 30.00 -27.68 16.82
C SER A 115 29.17 -28.61 15.96
N GLU A 116 29.84 -29.02 14.88
CA GLU A 116 29.56 -30.17 14.04
C GLU A 116 29.53 -31.44 14.90
N ASP A 117 28.34 -31.90 15.27
CA ASP A 117 28.10 -33.31 15.56
C ASP A 117 27.38 -33.91 14.35
N ALA A 118 28.20 -34.25 13.36
CA ALA A 118 27.83 -35.12 12.26
C ALA A 118 27.60 -36.54 12.80
N GLN A 119 26.35 -36.84 13.17
CA GLN A 119 25.87 -38.23 13.18
C GLN A 119 24.86 -38.37 12.06
N GLY A 120 25.29 -39.09 11.02
CA GLY A 120 24.47 -39.43 9.88
C GLY A 120 23.28 -40.28 10.32
N PHE A 121 22.08 -39.77 10.04
CA PHE A 121 20.88 -40.60 9.98
C PHE A 121 20.52 -40.78 8.50
N ARG A 122 21.12 -41.79 7.87
CA ARG A 122 20.62 -42.35 6.62
C ARG A 122 19.55 -43.37 6.98
N THR A 123 18.30 -43.04 6.72
CA THR A 123 17.29 -44.05 6.38
C THR A 123 16.48 -43.55 5.20
N ASN A 124 16.71 -44.21 4.06
CA ASN A 124 15.78 -44.28 2.95
C ASN A 124 14.42 -44.79 3.46
N THR A 125 13.36 -44.00 3.27
CA THR A 125 12.04 -44.47 2.82
C THR A 125 11.25 -43.25 2.37
N GLY A 126 10.78 -43.26 1.11
CA GLY A 126 9.98 -42.21 0.50
C GLY A 126 8.56 -42.13 1.05
N ILE A 127 8.43 -41.79 2.33
CA ILE A 127 7.19 -41.38 2.97
C ILE A 127 7.53 -40.06 3.62
N VAL A 128 6.98 -38.97 3.09
CA VAL A 128 7.09 -37.63 3.67
C VAL A 128 6.62 -37.74 5.12
N GLY A 129 7.56 -37.74 6.06
CA GLY A 129 7.26 -37.83 7.48
C GLY A 129 6.29 -36.71 7.83
N ILE A 130 5.10 -37.09 8.29
CA ILE A 130 4.14 -36.15 8.86
C ILE A 130 4.85 -35.53 10.06
N ALA A 131 5.38 -34.33 9.87
CA ALA A 131 6.06 -33.60 10.92
C ALA A 131 5.10 -33.54 12.12
N VAL A 132 5.54 -34.04 13.28
CA VAL A 132 4.76 -33.94 14.52
C VAL A 132 4.69 -32.45 14.85
N ILE A 133 3.61 -31.81 14.39
CA ILE A 133 3.38 -30.38 14.55
C ILE A 133 3.28 -30.11 16.04
N THR A 134 4.31 -29.46 16.61
CA THR A 134 4.34 -29.09 18.02
C THR A 134 3.14 -28.21 18.36
N LYS A 135 2.70 -28.21 19.62
CA LYS A 135 1.54 -27.41 20.07
C LYS A 135 1.68 -25.91 19.72
N ARG A 136 2.92 -25.39 19.71
CA ARG A 136 3.23 -24.00 19.30
C ARG A 136 3.02 -23.79 17.80
N GLU A 137 3.43 -24.73 16.98
CA GLU A 137 3.31 -24.66 15.52
C GLU A 137 1.83 -24.74 15.09
N ARG A 138 1.00 -25.54 15.78
CA ARG A 138 -0.46 -25.58 15.57
C ARG A 138 -1.12 -24.23 15.83
N ALA A 139 -0.75 -23.56 16.93
CA ALA A 139 -1.31 -22.24 17.26
C ALA A 139 -0.93 -21.17 16.22
N ARG A 140 0.28 -21.25 15.64
CA ARG A 140 0.69 -20.37 14.54
C ARG A 140 -0.14 -20.63 13.28
N LEU A 141 -0.31 -21.90 12.90
CA LEU A 141 -1.11 -22.26 11.73
C LEU A 141 -2.58 -21.89 11.90
N GLN A 142 -3.13 -22.03 13.11
CA GLN A 142 -4.49 -21.60 13.42
C GLN A 142 -4.67 -20.11 13.15
N LYS A 143 -3.77 -19.24 13.64
CA LYS A 143 -3.83 -17.79 13.37
C LYS A 143 -3.81 -17.46 11.89
N ILE A 144 -2.96 -18.14 11.12
CA ILE A 144 -2.85 -17.92 9.66
C ILE A 144 -4.13 -18.39 8.95
N LEU A 145 -4.75 -19.47 9.41
CA LEU A 145 -6.02 -19.95 8.86
C LEU A 145 -7.16 -18.98 9.18
N ASP A 146 -7.27 -18.54 10.43
CA ASP A 146 -8.29 -17.59 10.89
C ASP A 146 -8.15 -16.25 10.12
N GLU A 147 -6.92 -15.78 9.90
CA GLU A 147 -6.64 -14.59 9.09
C GLU A 147 -7.06 -14.80 7.62
N LYS A 148 -6.78 -15.96 7.03
CA LYS A 148 -7.24 -16.29 5.67
C LYS A 148 -8.75 -16.46 5.57
N GLU A 149 -9.40 -16.99 6.58
CA GLU A 149 -10.86 -17.11 6.63
C GLU A 149 -11.51 -15.74 6.73
N ARG A 150 -10.94 -14.83 7.54
CA ARG A 150 -11.34 -13.42 7.54
C ARG A 150 -11.17 -12.81 6.14
N LEU A 151 -10.03 -13.00 5.48
CA LEU A 151 -9.80 -12.49 4.13
C LEU A 151 -10.76 -13.09 3.07
N LYS A 152 -11.19 -14.35 3.23
CA LYS A 152 -12.19 -14.98 2.36
C LYS A 152 -13.61 -14.49 2.63
N ALA A 153 -13.90 -14.06 3.86
CA ALA A 153 -15.20 -13.51 4.24
C ALA A 153 -15.41 -12.09 3.69
N ALA A 154 -14.35 -11.41 3.26
CA ALA A 154 -14.47 -10.12 2.58
C ALA A 154 -15.20 -10.30 1.24
N PRO A 155 -16.23 -9.48 0.96
CA PRO A 155 -16.85 -9.48 -0.36
C PRO A 155 -15.80 -9.13 -1.45
N PRO A 156 -15.97 -9.64 -2.68
CA PRO A 156 -15.04 -9.35 -3.78
C PRO A 156 -14.84 -7.85 -3.99
N GLY A 157 -13.58 -7.39 -4.02
CA GLY A 157 -13.25 -5.97 -4.17
C GLY A 157 -13.24 -5.16 -2.87
N TYR A 158 -13.36 -5.81 -1.72
CA TYR A 158 -13.19 -5.19 -0.41
C TYR A 158 -11.97 -5.76 0.31
N ARG A 159 -11.32 -4.92 1.11
CA ARG A 159 -10.18 -5.31 1.95
C ARG A 159 -10.43 -4.87 3.39
N TYR A 160 -9.96 -5.67 4.35
CA TYR A 160 -9.84 -5.26 5.75
C TYR A 160 -8.70 -4.25 5.88
N MET A 161 -8.98 -3.10 6.47
CA MET A 161 -7.95 -2.15 6.85
C MET A 161 -7.23 -2.62 8.11
N GLU A 162 -5.93 -2.35 8.17
CA GLU A 162 -5.15 -2.55 9.40
C GLU A 162 -5.42 -1.41 10.39
N GLU A 163 -5.21 -1.66 11.68
CA GLU A 163 -5.45 -0.67 12.75
C GLU A 163 -4.63 0.62 12.53
N ASP A 164 -3.38 0.48 12.10
CA ASP A 164 -2.51 1.62 11.78
C ASP A 164 -3.09 2.47 10.64
N GLU A 165 -3.51 1.84 9.54
CA GLU A 165 -4.16 2.52 8.41
C GLU A 165 -5.47 3.21 8.84
N GLN A 166 -6.24 2.58 9.74
CA GLN A 166 -7.47 3.16 10.28
C GLN A 166 -7.19 4.42 11.09
N THR A 167 -6.16 4.40 11.94
CA THR A 167 -5.78 5.59 12.72
C THR A 167 -5.32 6.74 11.83
N ASP A 168 -4.58 6.44 10.76
CA ASP A 168 -4.16 7.44 9.78
C ASP A 168 -5.34 8.08 9.05
N VAL A 169 -6.31 7.27 8.59
CA VAL A 169 -7.54 7.77 7.96
C VAL A 169 -8.34 8.62 8.95
N LEU A 170 -8.51 8.19 10.19
CA LEU A 170 -9.19 8.95 11.24
C LEU A 170 -8.50 10.30 11.50
N ASN A 171 -7.18 10.32 11.56
CA ASN A 171 -6.40 11.56 11.74
C ASN A 171 -6.60 12.51 10.56
N ASN A 172 -6.61 11.99 9.33
CA ASN A 172 -6.88 12.79 8.13
C ASN A 172 -8.30 13.37 8.10
N LEU A 173 -9.31 12.56 8.50
CA LEU A 173 -10.69 13.03 8.60
C LEU A 173 -10.86 14.13 9.66
N ARG A 174 -10.23 13.98 10.83
CA ARG A 174 -10.24 15.00 11.89
C ARG A 174 -9.59 16.30 11.44
N LYS A 175 -8.44 16.23 10.75
CA LYS A 175 -7.79 17.41 10.16
C LYS A 175 -8.70 18.09 9.14
N ARG A 176 -9.34 17.33 8.25
CA ARG A 176 -10.28 17.87 7.25
C ARG A 176 -11.48 18.55 7.92
N LYS A 177 -12.00 17.97 9.01
CA LYS A 177 -13.06 18.58 9.81
C LYS A 177 -12.63 19.93 10.39
N GLU A 178 -11.45 20.00 11.00
CA GLU A 178 -10.91 21.25 11.57
C GLU A 178 -10.77 22.36 10.51
N ILE A 179 -10.36 22.00 9.29
CA ILE A 179 -10.28 22.94 8.16
C ILE A 179 -11.68 23.47 7.80
N LEU A 180 -12.67 22.59 7.66
CA LEU A 180 -14.05 22.98 7.35
C LEU A 180 -14.68 23.84 8.46
N GLU A 181 -14.39 23.54 9.72
CA GLU A 181 -14.83 24.35 10.86
C GLU A 181 -14.21 25.76 10.81
N LYS A 182 -12.91 25.88 10.50
CA LYS A 182 -12.26 27.19 10.30
C LYS A 182 -12.89 27.96 9.14
N GLU A 183 -13.18 27.30 8.03
CA GLU A 183 -13.88 27.92 6.90
C GLU A 183 -15.29 28.39 7.28
N TYR A 184 -16.01 27.57 8.04
CA TYR A 184 -17.34 27.90 8.54
C TYR A 184 -17.30 29.12 9.46
N HIS A 185 -16.36 29.16 10.41
CA HIS A 185 -16.17 30.30 11.31
C HIS A 185 -15.67 31.57 10.59
N GLY A 186 -15.02 31.41 9.43
CA GLY A 186 -14.61 32.51 8.57
C GLY A 186 -15.76 33.13 7.75
N LEU A 187 -16.96 32.54 7.77
CA LEU A 187 -18.12 33.12 7.09
C LEU A 187 -18.60 34.39 7.80
N PRO A 188 -19.07 35.40 7.03
CA PRO A 188 -19.61 36.62 7.62
C PRO A 188 -20.86 36.31 8.44
N LEU A 189 -20.99 36.96 9.62
CA LEU A 189 -22.12 36.79 10.55
C LEU A 189 -23.49 37.08 9.91
N ARG A 190 -23.53 37.91 8.86
CA ARG A 190 -24.75 38.26 8.12
C ARG A 190 -24.64 37.73 6.70
N ILE A 191 -25.56 36.83 6.34
CA ILE A 191 -25.59 36.16 5.05
C ILE A 191 -26.75 36.72 4.22
N GLU A 192 -26.44 37.74 3.44
CA GLU A 192 -27.40 38.43 2.59
C GLU A 192 -27.44 37.81 1.19
N LEU A 193 -26.27 37.48 0.64
CA LEU A 193 -26.15 37.02 -0.74
C LEU A 193 -26.48 35.52 -0.85
N ARG A 194 -27.19 35.16 -1.92
CA ARG A 194 -27.49 33.76 -2.27
C ARG A 194 -26.24 32.88 -2.34
N ARG A 195 -25.14 33.39 -2.93
CA ARG A 195 -23.86 32.67 -3.04
C ARG A 195 -23.26 32.29 -1.68
N GLN A 196 -23.38 33.18 -0.69
CA GLN A 196 -22.90 32.91 0.66
C GLN A 196 -23.72 31.80 1.34
N ARG A 197 -25.05 31.76 1.13
CA ARG A 197 -25.91 30.66 1.61
C ARG A 197 -25.56 29.33 0.97
N GLU A 198 -25.32 29.32 -0.34
CA GLU A 198 -24.91 28.10 -1.07
C GLU A 198 -23.55 27.60 -0.56
N ARG A 199 -22.58 28.50 -0.35
CA ARG A 199 -21.29 28.16 0.25
C ARG A 199 -21.44 27.59 1.67
N GLN A 200 -22.24 28.25 2.53
CA GLN A 200 -22.52 27.77 3.88
C GLN A 200 -23.10 26.36 3.85
N LYS A 201 -24.14 26.13 3.04
CA LYS A 201 -24.76 24.80 2.90
C LYS A 201 -23.76 23.75 2.41
N SER A 202 -22.91 24.11 1.44
CA SER A 202 -21.87 23.21 0.94
C SER A 202 -20.88 22.80 2.04
N ILE A 203 -20.48 23.75 2.90
CA ILE A 203 -19.58 23.48 4.03
C ILE A 203 -20.29 22.61 5.07
N GLU A 204 -21.54 22.92 5.42
CA GLU A 204 -22.35 22.13 6.36
C GLU A 204 -22.54 20.69 5.88
N THR A 205 -22.91 20.47 4.61
CA THR A 205 -23.03 19.13 4.04
C THR A 205 -21.68 18.39 4.05
N SER A 206 -20.58 19.08 3.73
CA SER A 206 -19.25 18.47 3.79
C SER A 206 -18.85 18.09 5.22
N MET A 207 -19.22 18.89 6.22
CA MET A 207 -18.99 18.57 7.64
C MET A 207 -19.80 17.34 8.07
N GLU A 208 -21.06 17.24 7.66
CA GLU A 208 -21.93 16.07 7.93
C GLU A 208 -21.36 14.78 7.32
N GLU A 209 -20.85 14.85 6.08
CA GLU A 209 -20.21 13.72 5.41
C GLU A 209 -18.95 13.25 6.14
N VAL A 210 -18.10 14.20 6.55
CA VAL A 210 -16.88 13.89 7.32
C VAL A 210 -17.23 13.30 8.68
N ASP A 211 -18.25 13.82 9.37
CA ASP A 211 -18.71 13.26 10.64
C ASP A 211 -19.32 11.87 10.50
N ALA A 212 -20.09 11.62 9.44
CA ALA A 212 -20.59 10.29 9.13
C ALA A 212 -19.44 9.31 8.83
N ALA A 213 -18.40 9.76 8.13
CA ALA A 213 -17.19 8.97 7.91
C ALA A 213 -16.46 8.68 9.22
N ILE A 214 -16.22 9.69 10.07
CA ILE A 214 -15.56 9.52 11.37
C ILE A 214 -16.33 8.51 12.23
N ARG A 215 -17.66 8.60 12.29
CA ARG A 215 -18.49 7.63 13.02
C ARG A 215 -18.25 6.20 12.52
N LYS A 216 -18.36 5.99 11.20
CA LYS A 216 -18.10 4.68 10.58
C LYS A 216 -16.69 4.16 10.87
N PHE A 217 -15.68 5.03 10.81
CA PHE A 217 -14.29 4.64 11.07
C PHE A 217 -13.93 4.50 12.55
N SER A 218 -14.75 5.03 13.45
CA SER A 218 -14.54 4.92 14.90
C SER A 218 -15.08 3.63 15.50
N GLU A 219 -15.98 2.95 14.79
CA GLU A 219 -16.46 1.63 15.16
C GLU A 219 -15.32 0.61 15.00
N SER A 220 -15.15 -0.34 15.92
CA SER A 220 -13.99 -1.25 15.95
C SER A 220 -14.00 -2.31 14.84
N ASP A 221 -15.11 -2.45 14.11
CA ASP A 221 -15.36 -3.50 13.11
C ASP A 221 -15.48 -2.91 11.69
N VAL A 222 -14.57 -2.00 11.32
CA VAL A 222 -14.51 -1.43 9.95
C VAL A 222 -13.91 -2.43 8.97
N SER A 223 -14.65 -3.51 8.72
CA SER A 223 -14.47 -4.23 7.48
C SER A 223 -14.93 -3.33 6.35
N CYS A 224 -14.19 -3.31 5.24
CA CYS A 224 -14.65 -2.85 3.93
C CYS A 224 -14.48 -1.35 3.61
N LEU A 225 -13.27 -0.95 3.23
CA LEU A 225 -13.14 0.03 2.16
C LEU A 225 -13.16 -0.68 0.81
N PHE A 226 -14.00 -0.20 -0.10
CA PHE A 226 -14.08 -0.68 -1.48
C PHE A 226 -12.79 -0.29 -2.21
N THR A 227 -12.05 -1.25 -2.74
CA THR A 227 -10.76 -1.00 -3.41
C THR A 227 -10.93 -0.46 -4.83
N SER A 228 -12.01 0.27 -5.13
CA SER A 228 -12.00 1.05 -6.37
C SER A 228 -11.02 2.20 -6.17
N VAL A 229 -9.88 2.01 -6.81
CA VAL A 229 -8.73 2.89 -7.00
C VAL A 229 -9.11 4.32 -7.45
N GLU A 230 -10.39 4.62 -7.68
CA GLU A 230 -10.89 5.89 -8.20
C GLU A 230 -11.13 6.95 -7.10
N ILE A 231 -11.45 6.60 -5.86
CA ILE A 231 -11.78 7.62 -4.83
C ILE A 231 -10.53 8.31 -4.25
N ILE A 232 -9.34 7.70 -4.36
CA ILE A 232 -8.08 8.28 -3.83
C ILE A 232 -7.52 9.37 -4.76
N MET A 233 -7.95 9.43 -6.03
CA MET A 233 -7.42 10.43 -6.95
C MET A 233 -8.00 11.85 -6.70
N ASP A 234 -9.17 11.96 -6.10
CA ASP A 234 -9.81 13.27 -5.86
C ASP A 234 -9.26 14.00 -4.62
N THR A 235 -8.71 13.29 -3.65
CA THR A 235 -8.14 13.93 -2.44
C THR A 235 -6.70 14.43 -2.64
N GLN A 236 -5.94 13.87 -3.58
CA GLN A 236 -4.58 14.33 -3.88
C GLN A 236 -4.54 15.53 -4.84
N ILE A 237 -5.62 15.81 -5.57
CA ILE A 237 -5.70 16.97 -6.47
C ILE A 237 -5.98 18.25 -5.69
N LEU A 238 -6.74 18.20 -4.58
CA LEU A 238 -7.03 19.40 -3.79
C LEU A 238 -5.84 19.90 -2.95
N ILE A 239 -4.93 19.04 -2.49
CA ILE A 239 -3.82 19.48 -1.60
C ILE A 239 -2.71 20.19 -2.38
N LYS A 240 -2.66 20.08 -3.72
CA LYS A 240 -1.61 20.71 -4.55
C LYS A 240 -1.99 22.07 -5.13
N LEU A 241 -3.12 22.65 -4.75
CA LEU A 241 -3.57 23.95 -5.27
C LEU A 241 -3.34 25.12 -4.31
N ASP A 242 -2.85 24.86 -3.08
CA ASP A 242 -2.64 25.88 -2.05
C ASP A 242 -1.16 26.08 -1.64
N GLU A 243 -0.20 25.59 -2.43
CA GLU A 243 1.23 25.99 -2.38
C GLU A 243 1.59 26.92 -3.56
#